data_AF-A0AAN8WQ52-F1
#
_entry.id   AF-A0AAN8WQ52-F1
#
_cell.length_a   1.000
_cell.length_b   1.000
_cell.length_c   1.000
_cell.angle_alpha   90.00
_cell.angle_beta   90.00
_cell.angle_gamma   90.00
#
_symmetry.space_group_name_H-M   'P 1'
#
loop_
_entity.id
_entity.type
_entity.pdbx_description
1 polymer ?
#
loop_
_entity_poly.entity_id
_entity_poly.type
_entity_poly.pdbx_seq_one_letter_code
_entity_poly.pdbx_strand_id
1 'polypeptide(L)' 'MPDLYRGQYQGDDPQAVDKYLADARDLMEKAQQNGRKIACFIAEPMLTIPGCIIPPSFWIQEMYK' A
#
# COMPACT_ATOMS: atom_id res chain seq x y z
N MET A 1 -1.54 4.22 -0.45
CA MET A 1 -0.98 4.38 0.91
C MET A 1 -2.01 3.89 1.91
N PRO A 2 -1.66 3.02 2.86
CA PRO A 2 -2.62 2.35 3.73
C PRO A 2 -2.99 3.23 4.94
N ASP A 3 -3.94 4.16 4.75
CA ASP A 3 -4.48 5.00 5.83
C ASP A 3 -5.76 4.35 6.39
N LEU A 4 -5.64 3.60 7.49
CA LEU A 4 -6.79 2.91 8.11
C LEU A 4 -7.73 3.84 8.89
N TYR A 5 -7.40 5.13 9.05
CA TYR A 5 -8.24 6.08 9.80
C TYR A 5 -9.21 6.81 8.88
N ARG A 6 -8.74 7.29 7.73
CA ARG A 6 -9.55 8.11 6.79
C ARG A 6 -9.38 7.73 5.32
N GLY A 7 -8.62 6.66 5.04
CA GLY A 7 -8.43 6.17 3.69
C GLY A 7 -9.65 5.39 3.17
N GLN A 8 -9.50 4.89 1.94
CA GLN A 8 -10.52 4.10 1.24
C GLN A 8 -10.93 2.83 2.00
N TYR A 9 -9.99 2.14 2.64
CA TYR A 9 -10.27 0.96 3.47
C TYR A 9 -9.94 1.31 4.93
N GLN A 10 -10.96 1.34 5.77
CA GLN A 10 -10.85 1.78 7.16
C GLN A 10 -10.64 0.60 8.11
N GLY A 11 -10.13 0.87 9.32
CA GLY A 11 -9.72 -0.17 10.27
C GLY A 11 -10.85 -0.99 10.88
N ASP A 12 -12.12 -0.63 10.66
CA ASP A 12 -13.29 -1.43 10.98
C ASP A 12 -13.48 -2.62 10.01
N ASP A 13 -12.89 -2.54 8.82
CA ASP A 13 -12.80 -3.64 7.86
C ASP A 13 -11.61 -4.55 8.19
N PRO A 14 -11.85 -5.81 8.59
CA PRO A 14 -10.78 -6.76 8.92
C PRO A 14 -9.83 -7.05 7.75
N GLN A 15 -10.26 -6.78 6.51
CA GLN A 15 -9.49 -7.01 5.29
C GLN A 15 -8.88 -5.73 4.72
N ALA A 16 -8.91 -4.60 5.43
CA ALA A 16 -8.45 -3.33 4.90
C ALA A 16 -6.99 -3.38 4.42
N VAL A 17 -6.10 -4.05 5.16
CA VAL A 17 -4.69 -4.21 4.80
C VAL A 17 -4.55 -5.01 3.50
N ASP A 18 -5.26 -6.14 3.39
CA ASP A 18 -5.24 -7.00 2.21
C ASP A 18 -5.76 -6.28 0.98
N LYS A 19 -6.81 -5.47 1.13
CA LYS A 19 -7.35 -4.66 0.03
C LYS A 19 -6.35 -3.61 -0.45
N TYR A 20 -5.64 -2.96 0.46
CA TYR A 20 -4.55 -2.05 0.08
C TYR A 20 -3.39 -2.75 -0.63
N LEU A 21 -3.07 -3.99 -0.24
CA LEU A 21 -2.05 -4.80 -0.93
C LEU A 21 -2.52 -5.24 -2.31
N ALA A 22 -3.79 -5.63 -2.45
CA ALA A 22 -4.40 -6.00 -3.72
C ALA A 22 -4.39 -4.82 -4.70
N ASP A 23 -4.81 -3.63 -4.27
CA ASP A 23 -4.77 -2.41 -5.10
C ASP A 23 -3.36 -2.10 -5.62
N ALA A 24 -2.34 -2.28 -4.77
CA ALA A 24 -0.95 -2.07 -5.16
C ALA A 24 -0.46 -3.12 -6.18
N ARG A 25 -0.82 -4.39 -5.97
CA ARG A 25 -0.50 -5.49 -6.91
C ARG A 25 -1.17 -5.28 -8.26
N ASP A 26 -2.46 -4.94 -8.27
CA ASP A 26 -3.21 -4.62 -9.47
C ASP A 26 -2.58 -3.46 -10.26
N LEU A 27 -2.11 -2.41 -9.56
CA LEU A 27 -1.43 -1.29 -10.19
C LEU A 27 -0.12 -1.73 -10.86
N MET A 28 0.68 -2.56 -10.18
CA MET A 28 1.93 -3.10 -10.72
C MET A 28 1.68 -4.01 -11.93
N GLU A 29 0.69 -4.89 -11.84
CA GLU A 29 0.32 -5.80 -12.93
C GLU A 29 -0.16 -5.01 -14.15
N LYS A 30 -1.04 -4.01 -13.96
CA LYS A 30 -1.47 -3.11 -15.04
C LYS A 30 -0.31 -2.38 -15.68
N ALA A 31 0.68 -1.93 -14.90
CA ALA A 31 1.87 -1.29 -15.45
C ALA A 31 2.68 -2.28 -16.32
N GLN A 32 2.85 -3.51 -15.86
CA GLN A 32 3.55 -4.57 -16.60
C GLN A 32 2.82 -4.99 -17.88
N GLN A 33 1.50 -5.16 -17.82
CA GLN A 33 0.66 -5.45 -18.99
C GLN A 33 0.76 -4.36 -20.06
N ASN A 34 0.96 -3.11 -19.64
CA ASN A 34 1.21 -1.97 -20.53
C ASN A 34 2.68 -1.85 -21.01
N GLY A 35 3.49 -2.92 -20.84
CA GLY A 35 4.88 -2.96 -21.29
C GLY A 35 5.87 -2.16 -20.44
N ARG A 36 5.46 -1.69 -19.26
CA ARG A 36 6.32 -0.93 -18.33
C ARG A 36 7.02 -1.89 -17.37
N LYS A 37 8.22 -1.53 -16.92
CA LYS A 37 8.93 -2.24 -15.85
C LYS A 37 8.89 -1.42 -14.57
N ILE A 38 8.75 -2.10 -13.44
CA ILE A 38 8.83 -1.46 -12.11
C ILE A 38 10.31 -1.40 -11.70
N ALA A 39 10.82 -0.19 -11.45
CA ALA A 39 12.22 0.00 -11.09
C ALA A 39 12.46 -0.18 -9.58
N CYS A 40 11.62 0.42 -8.75
CA CYS A 40 11.71 0.32 -7.30
C CYS A 40 10.36 0.62 -6.63
N PHE A 41 10.24 0.17 -5.39
CA PHE A 41 9.24 0.62 -4.43
C PHE A 41 9.92 1.51 -3.38
N ILE A 42 9.32 2.65 -3.08
CA ILE A 42 9.80 3.60 -2.08
C ILE A 42 8.65 3.96 -1.15
N ALA A 43 8.90 3.88 0.15
CA ALA A 43 7.96 4.29 1.18
C ALA A 43 8.71 4.84 2.39
N GLU A 44 8.12 5.83 3.06
CA GLU A 44 8.58 6.25 4.37
C GLU A 44 8.22 5.15 5.40
N PRO A 45 9.10 4.81 6.35
CA PRO A 45 8.77 3.87 7.43
C PRO A 45 7.60 4.35 8.31
N MET A 46 7.49 5.67 8.47
CA MET A 46 6.36 6.37 9.06
C MET A 46 5.96 7.47 8.08
N LEU A 47 4.69 7.52 7.72
CA LEU A 47 4.17 8.43 6.72
C LEU A 47 3.97 9.81 7.36
N THR A 48 4.97 10.68 7.25
CA THR A 48 5.04 11.93 8.03
C THR A 48 4.05 12.99 7.55
N ILE A 49 4.16 13.38 6.27
CA ILE A 49 3.32 14.39 5.62
C ILE A 49 1.81 14.10 5.73
N PRO A 50 1.32 12.86 5.55
CA PRO A 50 -0.11 12.57 5.64
C PRO A 50 -0.66 12.53 7.08
N GLY A 51 0.13 12.91 8.09
CA GLY A 51 -0.33 13.02 9.48
C GLY A 51 0.34 12.04 10.44
N CYS A 52 1.62 11.72 10.22
CA CYS A 52 2.39 10.81 11.06
C CYS A 52 1.73 9.44 11.24
N ILE A 53 1.35 8.81 10.12
CA ILE A 53 0.66 7.52 10.11
C ILE A 53 1.70 6.40 10.14
N ILE A 54 1.53 5.45 11.05
CA ILE A 54 2.27 4.19 11.05
C ILE A 54 1.55 3.23 10.10
N PRO A 55 2.20 2.75 9.02
CA PRO A 55 1.61 1.76 8.15
C PRO A 55 1.17 0.51 8.94
N PRO A 56 0.07 -0.15 8.54
CA PRO A 56 -0.40 -1.35 9.22
C PRO A 56 0.69 -2.42 9.27
N SER A 57 0.67 -3.22 10.33
CA SER A 57 1.60 -4.33 10.51
C SER A 57 1.66 -5.19 9.25
N PHE A 58 2.87 -5.63 8.89
CA PHE A 58 3.15 -6.45 7.70
C PHE A 58 2.94 -5.78 6.33
N TRP A 59 2.25 -4.64 6.20
CA TRP A 59 2.00 -4.01 4.89
C TRP A 59 3.29 -3.66 4.13
N ILE A 60 4.24 -3.00 4.80
CA ILE A 60 5.54 -2.69 4.20
C ILE A 60 6.26 -3.98 3.81
N GLN A 61 6.27 -4.99 4.70
CA GLN A 61 6.95 -6.26 4.43
C GLN A 61 6.40 -6.96 3.20
N GLU A 62 5.07 -6.98 3.02
CA GLU A 62 4.43 -7.55 1.84
C GLU A 62 4.71 -6.77 0.56
N MET A 63 4.88 -5.44 0.62
CA MET A 63 5.22 -4.62 -0.54
C MET A 63 6.66 -4.81 -1.04
N TYR A 64 7.58 -5.26 -0.16
CA TYR A 64 8.97 -5.54 -0.51
C TYR A 64 9.23 -6.99 -0.95
N LYS A 65 8.20 -7.84 -0.96
CA LYS A 65 8.25 -9.20 -1.51
C LYS A 65 8.02 -9.20 -3.02
#